data_AF-A0A2N8DQV3-F1
#
_entry.id   AF-A0A2N8DQV3-F1
#
_cell.length_a   1.000
_cell.length_b   1.000
_cell.length_c   1.000
_cell.angle_alpha   90.00
_cell.angle_beta   90.00
_cell.angle_gamma   90.00
#
_symmetry.space_group_name_H-M   'P 1'
#
loop_
_entity.id
_entity.type
_entity.pdbx_description
1 polymer ?
#
loop_
_entity_poly.entity_id
_entity_poly.type
_entity_poly.pdbx_seq_one_letter_code
_entity_poly.pdbx_strand_id
1 'polypeptide(L)'
;MKTTSTSTSVTNPTWYGQIRDMFTTQDQQHMAAQGLDLASYEAVVNHAGDIYQQVAVGNMPPGRPWSPDWVSTFLNWMNNGYPKGVPVTSANEVEFDARLLSIAAAPAGRIRKDITTLSSTELNLLKKAFSGIVAKAPSDPNSYFVQAGYHWFPAPNTYCMHHVPGYNPWHRAYLVSFENALRSVPGCESVTLPYWDITTPFPDVLKSAPFDTYVLPQAVSPDYPEGYSTSRFDYDTIAQNLLNNGVADDVNRAMSKTDWEDFHGYWSDANYNTIIAAHDGGHNSIGSTMGAQEVAAFDPVFWFFHCNWDRLFWEWQKKMLATDLHGLLTTINQDSDPLSYQIFNEAALQSLNPFTSNPPELNTLAIIDSVARLDVDYGPSATASNVDFLPKTQRTLAANKHFTVQTSRVNVRVSGINRLKIPGSFSVHLQKDGKTIATRSLFQPVAVQTCANCVANAMSHFDFELPLAEVSGGKLSVWVEPVNKSFVGDRFPQKLMGNPVIDVHLLLQTD
;
A
#
# COMPACT_ATOMS: atom_id res chain seq x y z
N MET A 1 1.29 23.61 -39.41
CA MET A 1 0.00 22.96 -39.73
C MET A 1 -0.58 22.43 -38.43
N LYS A 2 -1.79 22.87 -38.07
CA LYS A 2 -2.54 22.39 -36.90
C LYS A 2 -3.01 20.96 -37.18
N THR A 3 -2.60 19.99 -36.37
CA THR A 3 -3.29 18.71 -36.25
C THR A 3 -4.41 18.88 -35.23
N THR A 4 -5.62 19.16 -35.73
CA THR A 4 -6.86 18.98 -34.98
C THR A 4 -7.04 17.50 -34.71
N SER A 5 -6.78 17.07 -33.46
CA SER A 5 -7.31 15.80 -32.96
C SER A 5 -8.82 15.95 -32.88
N THR A 6 -9.55 15.27 -33.78
CA THR A 6 -11.00 15.09 -33.67
C THR A 6 -11.24 14.05 -32.59
N SER A 7 -11.48 14.47 -31.35
CA SER A 7 -11.81 13.54 -30.26
C SER A 7 -13.21 12.98 -30.48
N THR A 8 -13.32 11.74 -30.95
CA THR A 8 -14.59 11.02 -31.04
C THR A 8 -15.09 10.62 -29.66
N SER A 9 -16.41 10.54 -29.45
CA SER A 9 -16.97 10.02 -28.20
C SER A 9 -16.45 8.63 -27.85
N VAL A 10 -16.22 8.38 -26.56
CA VAL A 10 -15.66 7.11 -26.07
C VAL A 10 -16.79 6.15 -25.74
N THR A 11 -16.76 4.94 -26.31
CA THR A 11 -17.81 3.92 -26.15
C THR A 11 -17.81 3.25 -24.78
N ASN A 12 -16.63 2.96 -24.24
CA ASN A 12 -16.45 2.32 -22.93
C ASN A 12 -15.61 3.20 -22.00
N PRO A 13 -16.11 4.40 -21.66
CA PRO A 13 -15.39 5.35 -20.83
C PRO A 13 -15.33 4.85 -19.38
N THR A 14 -14.32 5.30 -18.66
CA THR A 14 -14.13 5.01 -17.24
C THR A 14 -13.82 6.28 -16.47
N TRP A 15 -13.98 6.25 -15.14
CA TRP A 15 -13.71 7.42 -14.30
C TRP A 15 -12.28 7.93 -14.46
N TYR A 16 -11.27 7.06 -14.31
CA TYR A 16 -9.87 7.44 -14.48
C TYR A 16 -9.43 7.56 -15.94
N GLY A 17 -10.19 7.04 -16.90
CA GLY A 17 -9.85 7.19 -18.32
C GLY A 17 -10.30 8.51 -18.93
N GLN A 18 -11.50 8.98 -18.57
CA GLN A 18 -12.14 10.11 -19.26
C GLN A 18 -12.91 11.02 -18.31
N ILE A 19 -13.76 10.46 -17.45
CA ILE A 19 -14.86 11.22 -16.85
C ILE A 19 -14.36 12.25 -15.85
N ARG A 20 -13.42 11.89 -14.99
CA ARG A 20 -12.89 12.83 -13.98
C ARG A 20 -12.30 14.09 -14.62
N ASP A 21 -11.57 13.92 -15.73
CA ASP A 21 -10.88 15.01 -16.41
C ASP A 21 -11.84 15.96 -17.16
N MET A 22 -13.11 15.59 -17.28
CA MET A 22 -14.15 16.46 -17.84
C MET A 22 -14.56 17.58 -16.87
N PHE A 23 -14.23 17.44 -15.59
CA PHE A 23 -14.47 18.44 -14.55
C PHE A 23 -13.15 19.15 -14.24
N THR A 24 -13.00 20.38 -14.72
CA THR A 24 -11.80 21.18 -14.45
C THR A 24 -11.73 21.60 -12.99
N THR A 25 -10.54 21.98 -12.51
CA THR A 25 -10.36 22.53 -11.16
C THR A 25 -11.30 23.71 -10.86
N GLN A 26 -11.59 24.53 -11.87
CA GLN A 26 -12.52 25.65 -11.75
C GLN A 26 -13.96 25.17 -11.50
N ASP A 27 -14.38 24.14 -12.23
CA ASP A 27 -15.72 23.55 -12.11
C ASP A 27 -15.91 22.94 -10.73
N GLN A 28 -14.91 22.19 -10.26
CA GLN A 28 -14.90 21.54 -8.95
C GLN A 28 -15.00 22.56 -7.82
N GLN A 29 -14.18 23.61 -7.83
CA GLN A 29 -14.23 24.66 -6.80
C GLN A 29 -15.59 25.37 -6.76
N HIS A 30 -16.18 25.63 -7.92
CA HIS A 30 -17.48 26.28 -8.01
C HIS A 30 -18.61 25.40 -7.48
N MET A 31 -18.63 24.12 -7.85
CA MET A 31 -19.68 23.20 -7.42
C MET A 31 -19.52 22.76 -5.97
N ALA A 32 -18.29 22.67 -5.45
CA ALA A 32 -18.04 22.42 -4.03
C ALA A 32 -18.72 23.49 -3.15
N ALA A 33 -18.69 24.76 -3.57
CA ALA A 33 -19.40 25.85 -2.88
C ALA A 33 -20.94 25.71 -2.91
N GLN A 34 -21.47 24.88 -3.82
CA GLN A 34 -22.89 24.55 -3.96
C GLN A 34 -23.25 23.19 -3.34
N GLY A 35 -22.29 22.52 -2.68
CA GLY A 35 -22.50 21.24 -2.02
C GLY A 35 -22.38 20.01 -2.92
N LEU A 36 -21.85 20.16 -4.15
CA LEU A 36 -21.55 19.03 -5.05
C LEU A 36 -20.05 18.93 -5.29
N ASP A 37 -19.42 17.88 -4.76
CA ASP A 37 -18.00 17.61 -5.02
C ASP A 37 -17.80 16.88 -6.35
N LEU A 38 -17.47 17.63 -7.41
CA LEU A 38 -17.18 17.05 -8.73
C LEU A 38 -15.85 16.28 -8.78
N ALA A 39 -15.01 16.35 -7.74
CA ALA A 39 -13.84 15.48 -7.60
C ALA A 39 -14.21 14.07 -7.10
N SER A 40 -15.36 13.93 -6.43
CA SER A 40 -15.79 12.67 -5.85
C SER A 40 -16.54 11.83 -6.88
N TYR A 41 -16.00 10.65 -7.17
CA TYR A 41 -16.68 9.64 -7.99
C TYR A 41 -18.10 9.36 -7.47
N GLU A 42 -18.26 9.21 -6.16
CA GLU A 42 -19.56 8.88 -5.56
C GLU A 42 -20.56 10.03 -5.71
N ALA A 43 -20.13 11.27 -5.44
CA ALA A 43 -20.99 12.43 -5.63
C ALA A 43 -21.41 12.57 -7.11
N VAL A 44 -20.47 12.40 -8.05
CA VAL A 44 -20.80 12.45 -9.48
C VAL A 44 -21.74 11.32 -9.89
N VAL A 45 -21.56 10.09 -9.41
CA VAL A 45 -22.49 8.98 -9.70
C VAL A 45 -23.88 9.26 -9.13
N ASN A 46 -23.97 9.73 -7.89
CA ASN A 46 -25.24 10.02 -7.22
C ASN A 46 -26.01 11.17 -7.89
N HIS A 47 -25.30 12.08 -8.57
CA HIS A 47 -25.87 13.22 -9.29
C HIS A 47 -25.75 13.11 -10.82
N ALA A 48 -25.40 11.95 -11.37
CA ALA A 48 -25.04 11.83 -12.79
C ALA A 48 -26.19 12.23 -13.73
N GLY A 49 -27.43 11.88 -13.36
CA GLY A 49 -28.61 12.29 -14.11
C GLY A 49 -28.79 13.81 -14.16
N ASP A 50 -28.61 14.48 -13.02
CA ASP A 50 -28.72 15.94 -12.91
C ASP A 50 -27.59 16.63 -13.69
N ILE A 51 -26.36 16.15 -13.53
CA ILE A 51 -25.18 16.64 -14.24
C ILE A 51 -25.40 16.51 -15.76
N TYR A 52 -25.82 15.33 -16.22
CA TYR A 52 -26.07 15.08 -17.64
C TYR A 52 -27.11 16.04 -18.21
N GLN A 53 -28.22 16.27 -17.49
CA GLN A 53 -29.25 17.21 -17.94
C GLN A 53 -28.71 18.64 -18.11
N GLN A 54 -27.84 19.10 -17.20
CA GLN A 54 -27.22 20.43 -17.31
C GLN A 54 -26.25 20.51 -18.49
N VAL A 55 -25.31 19.57 -18.58
CA VAL A 55 -24.26 19.63 -19.62
C VAL A 55 -24.83 19.37 -21.02
N ALA A 56 -25.89 18.56 -21.16
CA ALA A 56 -26.54 18.30 -22.44
C ALA A 56 -27.26 19.51 -23.02
N VAL A 57 -27.73 20.45 -22.18
CA VAL A 57 -28.30 21.73 -22.63
C VAL A 57 -27.26 22.85 -22.73
N GLY A 58 -25.97 22.52 -22.54
CA GLY A 58 -24.85 23.45 -22.64
C GLY A 58 -24.56 24.23 -21.36
N ASN A 59 -25.16 23.87 -20.22
CA ASN A 59 -24.83 24.47 -18.93
C ASN A 59 -23.62 23.76 -18.32
N MET A 60 -22.53 24.50 -18.10
CA MET A 60 -21.37 24.06 -17.31
C MET A 60 -20.95 25.17 -16.34
N PRO A 61 -20.78 24.91 -15.04
CA PRO A 61 -20.33 25.94 -14.10
C PRO A 61 -18.82 26.17 -14.17
N PRO A 62 -18.33 27.38 -13.84
CA PRO A 62 -18.14 28.51 -14.74
C PRO A 62 -17.07 28.21 -15.81
N GLY A 63 -17.26 27.12 -16.54
CA GLY A 63 -16.42 26.68 -17.65
C GLY A 63 -17.08 26.96 -19.01
N ARG A 64 -16.51 26.36 -20.05
CA ARG A 64 -17.16 26.32 -21.37
C ARG A 64 -18.14 25.15 -21.43
N PRO A 65 -19.23 25.25 -22.21
CA PRO A 65 -20.09 24.10 -22.48
C PRO A 65 -19.27 22.89 -22.94
N TRP A 66 -19.64 21.71 -22.45
CA TRP A 66 -19.04 20.46 -22.93
C TRP A 66 -19.28 20.27 -24.43
N SER A 67 -18.32 19.64 -25.10
CA SER A 67 -18.51 19.25 -26.50
C SER A 67 -19.60 18.17 -26.62
N PRO A 68 -20.24 18.00 -27.79
CA PRO A 68 -21.16 16.90 -28.01
C PRO A 68 -20.54 15.52 -27.71
N ASP A 69 -19.25 15.36 -27.99
CA ASP A 69 -18.51 14.12 -27.71
C ASP A 69 -18.36 13.86 -26.21
N TRP A 70 -18.12 14.92 -25.43
CA TRP A 70 -18.06 14.84 -23.97
C TRP A 70 -19.42 14.47 -23.39
N VAL A 71 -20.50 15.12 -23.84
CA VAL A 71 -21.86 14.76 -23.43
C VAL A 71 -22.18 13.30 -23.76
N SER A 72 -21.85 12.84 -24.98
CA SER A 72 -22.04 11.43 -25.38
C SER A 72 -21.17 10.47 -24.58
N THR A 73 -19.95 10.86 -24.24
CA THR A 73 -19.03 10.04 -23.44
C THR A 73 -19.55 9.89 -22.01
N PHE A 74 -20.04 10.98 -21.39
CA PHE A 74 -20.64 10.91 -20.07
C PHE A 74 -21.90 10.03 -20.07
N LEU A 75 -22.74 10.12 -21.10
CA LEU A 75 -23.90 9.24 -21.24
C LEU A 75 -23.49 7.77 -21.38
N ASN A 76 -22.46 7.46 -22.17
CA ASN A 76 -21.94 6.10 -22.30
C ASN A 76 -21.43 5.57 -20.96
N TRP A 77 -20.77 6.40 -20.16
CA TRP A 77 -20.33 6.02 -18.81
C TRP A 77 -21.50 5.66 -17.90
N MET A 78 -22.56 6.48 -17.91
CA MET A 78 -23.80 6.19 -17.17
C MET A 78 -24.44 4.87 -17.61
N ASN A 79 -24.54 4.66 -18.93
CA ASN A 79 -25.15 3.45 -19.50
C ASN A 79 -24.34 2.18 -19.22
N ASN A 80 -23.02 2.32 -19.04
CA ASN A 80 -22.11 1.21 -18.76
C ASN A 80 -21.97 0.90 -17.26
N GLY A 81 -22.82 1.46 -16.39
CA GLY A 81 -22.77 1.19 -14.95
C GLY A 81 -21.71 1.97 -14.20
N TYR A 82 -21.29 3.14 -14.69
CA TYR A 82 -20.33 4.03 -14.03
C TYR A 82 -18.96 3.39 -13.75
N PRO A 83 -18.32 2.69 -14.69
CA PRO A 83 -17.07 1.98 -14.41
C PRO A 83 -15.97 2.92 -13.90
N LYS A 84 -15.36 2.57 -12.77
CA LYS A 84 -14.39 3.44 -12.07
C LYS A 84 -12.94 3.30 -12.57
N GLY A 85 -12.52 2.11 -13.02
CA GLY A 85 -11.12 1.77 -13.32
C GLY A 85 -10.47 2.52 -14.50
N VAL A 86 -9.40 1.95 -15.07
CA VAL A 86 -8.82 2.47 -16.32
C VAL A 86 -9.37 1.69 -17.53
N PRO A 87 -9.32 2.26 -18.76
CA PRO A 87 -9.77 1.57 -19.96
C PRO A 87 -8.97 0.28 -20.23
N VAL A 88 -9.65 -0.79 -20.65
CA VAL A 88 -9.07 -2.14 -20.81
C VAL A 88 -8.47 -2.38 -22.22
N THR A 89 -8.47 -1.42 -23.14
CA THR A 89 -8.16 -1.67 -24.57
C THR A 89 -6.94 -0.95 -25.14
N SER A 90 -6.18 -1.67 -25.96
CA SER A 90 -4.94 -1.26 -26.63
C SER A 90 -5.04 -0.07 -27.59
N ALA A 91 -6.23 0.25 -28.10
CA ALA A 91 -6.43 1.45 -28.93
C ALA A 91 -6.36 2.76 -28.10
N ASN A 92 -6.59 2.66 -26.79
CA ASN A 92 -6.52 3.79 -25.85
C ASN A 92 -5.29 3.72 -24.95
N GLU A 93 -4.47 2.68 -25.05
CA GLU A 93 -3.14 2.63 -24.41
C GLU A 93 -2.31 3.83 -24.82
N VAL A 94 -2.29 4.21 -26.11
CA VAL A 94 -1.53 5.39 -26.57
C VAL A 94 -2.04 6.70 -25.95
N GLU A 95 -3.34 6.83 -25.71
CA GLU A 95 -3.92 8.05 -25.10
C GLU A 95 -3.73 8.05 -23.57
N PHE A 96 -3.86 6.89 -22.92
CA PHE A 96 -3.57 6.71 -21.50
C PHE A 96 -2.06 6.86 -21.22
N ASP A 97 -1.20 6.28 -22.05
CA ASP A 97 0.24 6.45 -22.05
C ASP A 97 0.60 7.91 -22.33
N ALA A 98 -0.07 8.59 -23.26
CA ALA A 98 0.11 10.03 -23.47
C ALA A 98 -0.29 10.86 -22.24
N ARG A 99 -1.30 10.44 -21.47
CA ARG A 99 -1.69 11.05 -20.18
C ARG A 99 -0.68 10.72 -19.06
N LEU A 100 -0.18 9.50 -18.99
CA LEU A 100 0.92 9.13 -18.10
C LEU A 100 2.20 9.89 -18.42
N LEU A 101 2.51 10.08 -19.71
CA LEU A 101 3.64 10.83 -20.22
C LEU A 101 3.50 12.34 -19.99
N SER A 102 2.26 12.89 -19.99
CA SER A 102 2.02 14.30 -19.66
C SER A 102 2.11 14.58 -18.16
N ILE A 103 1.83 13.57 -17.32
CA ILE A 103 2.12 13.59 -15.86
C ILE A 103 3.64 13.47 -15.61
N ALA A 104 4.38 12.74 -16.44
CA ALA A 104 5.82 12.54 -16.36
C ALA A 104 6.66 13.68 -16.99
N ALA A 105 6.31 14.95 -16.77
CA ALA A 105 6.93 16.07 -17.48
C ALA A 105 8.41 16.36 -17.09
N ALA A 106 8.95 15.72 -16.05
CA ALA A 106 10.37 15.78 -15.70
C ALA A 106 10.91 14.38 -15.38
N PRO A 107 12.02 13.91 -16.00
CA PRO A 107 12.65 12.66 -15.58
C PRO A 107 13.24 12.82 -14.18
N ALA A 108 12.90 11.89 -13.27
CA ALA A 108 13.50 11.87 -11.94
C ALA A 108 15.02 11.64 -12.03
N GLY A 109 15.79 12.37 -11.22
CA GLY A 109 17.23 12.21 -11.07
C GLY A 109 17.64 10.92 -10.36
N ARG A 110 16.70 10.27 -9.65
CA ARG A 110 16.94 9.01 -8.94
C ARG A 110 15.98 7.93 -9.42
N ILE A 111 16.54 6.90 -10.07
CA ILE A 111 15.78 5.72 -10.49
C ILE A 111 16.12 4.55 -9.58
N ARG A 112 15.15 4.11 -8.79
CA ARG A 112 15.23 2.92 -7.95
C ARG A 112 14.95 1.69 -8.80
N LYS A 113 15.89 0.75 -8.86
CA LYS A 113 15.81 -0.44 -9.72
C LYS A 113 15.55 -1.69 -8.91
N ASP A 114 15.08 -2.74 -9.58
CA ASP A 114 15.12 -4.09 -9.02
C ASP A 114 16.58 -4.45 -8.72
N ILE A 115 16.85 -4.88 -7.49
CA ILE A 115 18.20 -5.18 -7.02
C ILE A 115 18.90 -6.26 -7.87
N THR A 116 18.14 -7.17 -8.48
CA THR A 116 18.66 -8.24 -9.35
C THR A 116 19.14 -7.73 -10.71
N THR A 117 18.76 -6.50 -11.08
CA THR A 117 19.09 -5.88 -12.38
C THR A 117 20.24 -4.89 -12.30
N LEU A 118 20.78 -4.64 -11.10
CA LEU A 118 21.89 -3.71 -10.92
C LEU A 118 23.14 -4.18 -11.65
N SER A 119 23.78 -3.26 -12.36
CA SER A 119 25.13 -3.50 -12.88
C SER A 119 26.13 -3.67 -11.74
N SER A 120 27.28 -4.29 -12.02
CA SER A 120 28.34 -4.46 -11.02
C SER A 120 28.82 -3.11 -10.46
N THR A 121 28.80 -2.04 -11.27
CA THR A 121 29.16 -0.68 -10.82
C THR A 121 28.14 -0.14 -9.83
N GLU A 122 26.85 -0.24 -10.13
CA GLU A 122 25.78 0.21 -9.23
C GLU A 122 25.77 -0.59 -7.93
N LEU A 123 25.93 -1.91 -8.03
CA LEU A 123 26.01 -2.77 -6.85
C LEU A 123 27.22 -2.44 -5.97
N ASN A 124 28.38 -2.20 -6.56
CA ASN A 124 29.58 -1.80 -5.79
C ASN A 124 29.39 -0.43 -5.12
N LEU A 125 28.74 0.51 -5.81
CA LEU A 125 28.41 1.82 -5.25
C LEU A 125 27.46 1.68 -4.05
N LEU A 126 26.43 0.84 -4.17
CA LEU A 126 25.49 0.53 -3.11
C LEU A 126 26.16 -0.13 -1.90
N LYS A 127 27.00 -1.14 -2.13
CA LYS A 127 27.77 -1.81 -1.07
C LYS A 127 28.68 -0.81 -0.33
N LYS A 128 29.35 0.08 -1.08
CA LYS A 128 30.16 1.16 -0.51
C LYS A 128 29.32 2.10 0.35
N ALA A 129 28.16 2.54 -0.15
CA ALA A 129 27.27 3.45 0.59
C ALA A 129 26.75 2.82 1.88
N PHE A 130 26.26 1.58 1.84
CA PHE A 130 25.81 0.85 3.03
C PHE A 130 26.93 0.68 4.05
N SER A 131 28.10 0.20 3.61
CA SER A 131 29.26 0.06 4.50
C SER A 131 29.68 1.40 5.10
N GLY A 132 29.58 2.48 4.33
CA GLY A 132 29.89 3.83 4.78
C GLY A 132 28.96 4.33 5.89
N ILE A 133 27.65 4.12 5.76
CA ILE A 133 26.71 4.53 6.81
C ILE A 133 26.73 3.60 8.04
N VAL A 134 27.08 2.33 7.86
CA VAL A 134 27.31 1.39 8.97
C VAL A 134 28.55 1.78 9.79
N ALA A 135 29.60 2.29 9.13
CA ALA A 135 30.84 2.70 9.79
C ALA A 135 30.75 4.06 10.52
N LYS A 136 29.67 4.84 10.30
CA LYS A 136 29.46 6.10 11.01
C LYS A 136 29.20 5.86 12.50
N ALA A 137 29.56 6.85 13.33
CA ALA A 137 29.26 6.80 14.76
C ALA A 137 27.74 6.66 14.98
N PRO A 138 27.28 5.90 15.99
CA PRO A 138 25.85 5.71 16.27
C PRO A 138 25.07 6.99 16.64
N SER A 139 25.78 8.10 16.84
CA SER A 139 25.20 9.44 17.05
C SER A 139 25.15 10.30 15.78
N ASP A 140 25.77 9.88 14.68
CA ASP A 140 25.69 10.58 13.39
C ASP A 140 24.28 10.39 12.82
N PRO A 141 23.56 11.47 12.47
CA PRO A 141 22.19 11.37 11.94
C PRO A 141 22.08 10.56 10.65
N ASN A 142 23.17 10.41 9.89
CA ASN A 142 23.24 9.59 8.68
C ASN A 142 23.81 8.18 8.95
N SER A 143 24.07 7.81 10.20
CA SER A 143 24.48 6.44 10.52
C SER A 143 23.34 5.45 10.28
N TYR A 144 23.69 4.21 9.93
CA TYR A 144 22.71 3.14 9.79
C TYR A 144 21.91 2.95 11.09
N PHE A 145 22.58 3.06 12.25
CA PHE A 145 21.94 2.94 13.56
C PHE A 145 20.83 3.97 13.78
N VAL A 146 21.10 5.26 13.54
CA VAL A 146 20.09 6.32 13.71
C VAL A 146 18.96 6.15 12.68
N GLN A 147 19.31 5.86 11.43
CA GLN A 147 18.31 5.71 10.39
C GLN A 147 17.38 4.52 10.67
N ALA A 148 17.92 3.34 11.00
CA ALA A 148 17.11 2.19 11.43
C ALA A 148 16.26 2.53 12.67
N GLY A 149 16.80 3.34 13.58
CA GLY A 149 16.12 3.67 14.82
C GLY A 149 14.90 4.58 14.69
N TYR A 150 14.73 5.31 13.57
CA TYR A 150 13.52 6.10 13.34
C TYR A 150 12.24 5.24 13.23
N HIS A 151 12.36 3.96 12.92
CA HIS A 151 11.20 3.09 12.85
C HIS A 151 10.58 2.85 14.22
N TRP A 152 11.38 2.45 15.21
CA TRP A 152 10.87 2.18 16.55
C TRP A 152 11.85 2.40 17.69
N PHE A 153 12.85 1.52 17.85
CA PHE A 153 13.85 1.62 18.90
C PHE A 153 15.07 2.40 18.43
N PRO A 154 15.68 3.26 19.28
CA PRO A 154 15.50 3.33 20.73
C PRO A 154 14.28 4.15 21.19
N ALA A 155 13.54 3.60 22.16
CA ALA A 155 12.40 4.28 22.80
C ALA A 155 12.89 5.43 23.71
N PRO A 156 12.10 6.51 23.90
CA PRO A 156 10.70 6.69 23.52
C PRO A 156 10.48 7.23 22.08
N ASN A 157 11.54 7.37 21.27
CA ASN A 157 11.45 7.95 19.93
C ASN A 157 10.94 6.95 18.89
N THR A 158 9.67 6.57 19.00
CA THR A 158 8.98 5.63 18.10
C THR A 158 8.08 6.39 17.14
N TYR A 159 8.29 6.23 15.83
CA TYR A 159 7.62 7.05 14.82
C TYR A 159 6.84 6.28 13.76
N CYS A 160 7.12 4.99 13.54
CA CYS A 160 6.53 4.27 12.41
C CYS A 160 5.00 4.25 12.46
N MET A 161 4.39 4.48 11.30
CA MET A 161 2.95 4.43 11.13
C MET A 161 2.57 3.08 10.54
N HIS A 162 1.91 2.24 11.34
CA HIS A 162 1.38 0.93 10.92
C HIS A 162 -0.11 0.87 11.20
N HIS A 163 -0.85 0.16 10.33
CA HIS A 163 -2.29 -0.07 10.51
C HIS A 163 -3.10 1.24 10.61
N VAL A 164 -2.64 2.29 9.94
CA VAL A 164 -3.23 3.63 9.90
C VAL A 164 -3.02 4.25 8.50
N PRO A 165 -3.83 5.24 8.08
CA PRO A 165 -3.74 5.84 6.75
C PRO A 165 -2.36 6.37 6.34
N GLY A 166 -1.56 6.80 7.31
CA GLY A 166 -0.21 7.32 7.06
C GLY A 166 0.86 6.25 6.77
N TYR A 167 0.52 4.95 6.70
CA TYR A 167 1.51 3.88 6.52
C TYR A 167 2.38 4.05 5.26
N ASN A 168 1.77 4.05 4.06
CA ASN A 168 2.51 4.25 2.80
C ASN A 168 3.21 5.63 2.74
N PRO A 169 2.54 6.76 3.07
CA PRO A 169 3.18 8.08 3.16
C PRO A 169 4.44 8.12 4.04
N TRP A 170 4.35 7.55 5.24
CA TRP A 170 5.43 7.57 6.23
C TRP A 170 6.64 6.74 5.77
N HIS A 171 6.40 5.53 5.26
CA HIS A 171 7.47 4.67 4.78
C HIS A 171 8.15 5.23 3.51
N ARG A 172 7.41 5.91 2.62
CA ARG A 172 8.02 6.65 1.50
C ARG A 172 8.98 7.74 1.99
N ALA A 173 8.55 8.58 2.94
CA ALA A 173 9.41 9.60 3.53
C ALA A 173 10.65 8.99 4.21
N TYR A 174 10.46 7.85 4.88
CA TYR A 174 11.53 7.13 5.55
C TYR A 174 12.60 6.62 4.57
N LEU A 175 12.19 6.06 3.43
CA LEU A 175 13.10 5.61 2.38
C LEU A 175 13.88 6.78 1.76
N VAL A 176 13.26 7.94 1.59
CA VAL A 176 13.96 9.16 1.12
C VAL A 176 15.03 9.59 2.12
N SER A 177 14.72 9.57 3.43
CA SER A 177 15.69 9.86 4.49
C SER A 177 16.88 8.90 4.43
N PHE A 178 16.62 7.60 4.37
CA PHE A 178 17.67 6.58 4.32
C PHE A 178 18.52 6.68 3.05
N GLU A 179 17.90 6.89 1.89
CA GLU A 179 18.64 7.08 0.65
C GLU A 179 19.52 8.34 0.68
N ASN A 180 19.05 9.43 1.29
CA ASN A 180 19.89 10.61 1.50
C ASN A 180 21.07 10.32 2.44
N ALA A 181 20.89 9.48 3.47
CA ALA A 181 21.99 9.03 4.31
C ALA A 181 23.02 8.20 3.51
N LEU A 182 22.58 7.28 2.64
CA LEU A 182 23.47 6.55 1.72
C LEU A 182 24.26 7.50 0.81
N ARG A 183 23.58 8.51 0.26
CA ARG A 183 24.19 9.53 -0.63
C ARG A 183 25.15 10.48 0.11
N SER A 184 25.08 10.55 1.44
CA SER A 184 26.01 11.34 2.25
C SER A 184 27.42 10.74 2.35
N VAL A 185 27.58 9.47 1.96
CA VAL A 185 28.89 8.80 1.94
C VAL A 185 29.72 9.35 0.78
N PRO A 186 30.98 9.79 1.02
CA PRO A 186 31.80 10.39 -0.03
C PRO A 186 31.97 9.51 -1.28
N GLY A 187 31.63 10.06 -2.45
CA GLY A 187 31.66 9.34 -3.71
C GLY A 187 30.53 8.32 -3.88
N CYS A 188 29.42 8.50 -3.17
CA CYS A 188 28.16 7.76 -3.30
C CYS A 188 26.97 8.69 -3.61
N GLU A 189 27.22 9.93 -4.01
CA GLU A 189 26.20 10.97 -4.19
C GLU A 189 25.15 10.61 -5.25
N SER A 190 25.46 9.68 -6.16
CA SER A 190 24.56 9.18 -7.20
C SER A 190 23.89 7.85 -6.88
N VAL A 191 24.12 7.27 -5.69
CA VAL A 191 23.49 6.00 -5.30
C VAL A 191 21.97 6.16 -5.20
N THR A 192 21.25 5.11 -5.61
CA THR A 192 19.80 4.98 -5.43
C THR A 192 19.52 3.70 -4.64
N LEU A 193 18.48 3.72 -3.81
CA LEU A 193 18.07 2.54 -3.05
C LEU A 193 17.29 1.60 -4.00
N PRO A 194 17.73 0.36 -4.25
CA PRO A 194 16.96 -0.57 -5.07
C PRO A 194 15.85 -1.24 -4.26
N TYR A 195 14.89 -1.84 -4.95
CA TYR A 195 13.86 -2.68 -4.35
C TYR A 195 14.14 -4.17 -4.58
N TRP A 196 13.60 -5.01 -3.69
CA TRP A 196 13.41 -6.43 -3.96
C TRP A 196 11.93 -6.68 -4.27
N ASP A 197 11.62 -7.13 -5.49
CA ASP A 197 10.26 -7.56 -5.81
C ASP A 197 9.89 -8.80 -4.97
N ILE A 198 9.08 -8.57 -3.94
CA ILE A 198 8.69 -9.58 -2.93
C ILE A 198 7.98 -10.80 -3.53
N THR A 199 7.48 -10.69 -4.77
CA THR A 199 6.82 -11.78 -5.49
C THR A 199 7.82 -12.71 -6.19
N THR A 200 9.10 -12.37 -6.16
CA THR A 200 10.21 -13.13 -6.75
C THR A 200 11.06 -13.82 -5.68
N PRO A 201 11.88 -14.83 -6.05
CA PRO A 201 12.78 -15.50 -5.10
C PRO A 201 13.71 -14.53 -4.36
N PHE A 202 14.12 -14.90 -3.15
CA PHE A 202 15.02 -14.08 -2.32
C PHE A 202 16.35 -13.79 -3.06
N PRO A 203 16.73 -12.52 -3.28
CA PRO A 203 17.90 -12.16 -4.09
C PRO A 203 19.21 -12.63 -3.48
N ASP A 204 20.05 -13.30 -4.28
CA ASP A 204 21.36 -13.82 -3.82
C ASP A 204 22.28 -12.74 -3.26
N VAL A 205 22.21 -11.54 -3.82
CA VAL A 205 23.00 -10.40 -3.36
C VAL A 205 22.69 -9.99 -1.91
N LEU A 206 21.44 -10.16 -1.47
CA LEU A 206 20.99 -9.87 -0.10
C LEU A 206 21.39 -10.95 0.91
N LYS A 207 21.98 -12.06 0.44
CA LYS A 207 22.50 -13.16 1.27
C LYS A 207 23.95 -12.94 1.73
N SER A 208 24.56 -11.82 1.33
CA SER A 208 25.98 -11.53 1.57
C SER A 208 26.21 -10.11 2.07
N ALA A 209 27.31 -9.91 2.79
CA ALA A 209 27.72 -8.60 3.29
C ALA A 209 27.78 -7.53 2.16
N PRO A 210 27.40 -6.28 2.48
CA PRO A 210 26.98 -5.77 3.79
C PRO A 210 25.46 -5.90 4.04
N PHE A 211 24.75 -6.73 3.28
CA PHE A 211 23.28 -6.81 3.31
C PHE A 211 22.75 -8.03 4.06
N ASP A 212 23.59 -8.96 4.48
CA ASP A 212 23.18 -10.22 5.13
C ASP A 212 22.76 -10.04 6.58
N THR A 213 23.46 -9.19 7.32
CA THR A 213 23.20 -8.93 8.73
C THR A 213 23.72 -7.55 9.16
N TYR A 214 23.19 -7.06 10.28
CA TYR A 214 23.71 -5.91 11.01
C TYR A 214 23.95 -6.30 12.47
N VAL A 215 25.03 -5.77 13.05
CA VAL A 215 25.36 -5.95 14.47
C VAL A 215 25.17 -4.60 15.17
N LEU A 216 24.37 -4.58 16.23
CA LEU A 216 24.10 -3.37 16.98
C LEU A 216 25.38 -2.84 17.64
N PRO A 217 25.81 -1.60 17.34
CA PRO A 217 26.98 -0.98 17.96
C PRO A 217 26.71 -0.49 19.39
N GLN A 218 25.46 -0.46 19.81
CA GLN A 218 25.03 -0.14 21.18
C GLN A 218 23.64 -0.76 21.42
N ALA A 219 23.31 -1.00 22.68
CA ALA A 219 22.00 -1.54 23.05
C ALA A 219 20.86 -0.58 22.68
N VAL A 220 19.75 -1.13 22.18
CA VAL A 220 18.52 -0.37 21.92
C VAL A 220 17.40 -0.69 22.91
N SER A 221 17.49 -1.86 23.55
CA SER A 221 16.68 -2.28 24.69
C SER A 221 17.40 -3.38 25.47
N PRO A 222 16.93 -3.80 26.67
CA PRO A 222 17.48 -4.95 27.37
C PRO A 222 17.42 -6.27 26.57
N ASP A 223 16.40 -6.44 25.72
CA ASP A 223 16.22 -7.63 24.88
C ASP A 223 17.11 -7.59 23.61
N TYR A 224 17.59 -6.40 23.24
CA TYR A 224 18.45 -6.14 22.09
C TYR A 224 19.73 -5.40 22.53
N PRO A 225 20.66 -6.10 23.19
CA PRO A 225 21.88 -5.51 23.71
C PRO A 225 22.89 -5.15 22.61
N GLU A 226 23.93 -4.40 22.97
CA GLU A 226 25.11 -4.22 22.12
C GLU A 226 25.66 -5.58 21.67
N GLY A 227 26.01 -5.69 20.39
CA GLY A 227 26.45 -6.95 19.79
C GLY A 227 25.32 -7.88 19.33
N TYR A 228 24.05 -7.54 19.56
CA TYR A 228 22.93 -8.26 18.93
C TYR A 228 23.10 -8.23 17.40
N SER A 229 23.05 -9.41 16.78
CA SER A 229 23.06 -9.56 15.33
C SER A 229 21.64 -9.81 14.84
N THR A 230 21.23 -9.09 13.81
CA THR A 230 19.97 -9.39 13.12
C THR A 230 19.98 -10.79 12.55
N SER A 231 18.81 -11.43 12.46
CA SER A 231 18.70 -12.82 12.01
C SER A 231 17.44 -13.04 11.17
N ARG A 232 17.61 -13.90 10.16
CA ARG A 232 16.59 -14.33 9.21
C ARG A 232 16.42 -15.84 9.26
N PHE A 233 15.31 -16.36 8.73
CA PHE A 233 15.19 -17.79 8.42
C PHE A 233 16.13 -18.17 7.27
N ASP A 234 16.36 -19.48 7.08
CA ASP A 234 17.00 -19.95 5.86
C ASP A 234 16.15 -19.61 4.63
N TYR A 235 16.80 -19.45 3.47
CA TYR A 235 16.14 -18.86 2.29
C TYR A 235 15.05 -19.75 1.67
N ASP A 236 15.11 -21.06 1.86
CA ASP A 236 14.04 -21.98 1.43
C ASP A 236 12.81 -21.81 2.33
N THR A 237 13.02 -21.69 3.65
CA THR A 237 11.97 -21.35 4.61
C THR A 237 11.35 -19.99 4.31
N ILE A 238 12.14 -18.96 3.97
CA ILE A 238 11.60 -17.65 3.57
C ILE A 238 10.68 -17.80 2.34
N ALA A 239 11.13 -18.50 1.30
CA ALA A 239 10.34 -18.72 0.10
C ALA A 239 9.01 -19.44 0.41
N GLN A 240 9.05 -20.47 1.25
CA GLN A 240 7.84 -21.18 1.67
C GLN A 240 6.91 -20.31 2.52
N ASN A 241 7.46 -19.50 3.43
CA ASN A 241 6.65 -18.64 4.28
C ASN A 241 5.94 -17.55 3.47
N LEU A 242 6.60 -16.96 2.47
CA LEU A 242 5.98 -15.97 1.58
C LEU A 242 4.76 -16.56 0.84
N LEU A 243 4.87 -17.81 0.38
CA LEU A 243 3.76 -18.55 -0.22
C LEU A 243 2.65 -18.84 0.81
N ASN A 244 3.01 -19.38 1.97
CA ASN A 244 2.06 -19.77 3.01
C ASN A 244 1.26 -18.59 3.56
N ASN A 245 1.89 -17.41 3.67
CA ASN A 245 1.25 -16.16 4.09
C ASN A 245 0.43 -15.49 2.98
N GLY A 246 0.45 -16.02 1.75
CA GLY A 246 -0.31 -15.48 0.62
C GLY A 246 0.17 -14.09 0.18
N VAL A 247 1.45 -13.76 0.36
CA VAL A 247 1.99 -12.41 0.12
C VAL A 247 1.76 -11.97 -1.32
N ALA A 248 2.08 -12.83 -2.29
CA ALA A 248 1.89 -12.52 -3.71
C ALA A 248 0.40 -12.38 -4.08
N ASP A 249 -0.49 -13.18 -3.48
CA ASP A 249 -1.93 -13.09 -3.72
C ASP A 249 -2.50 -11.77 -3.21
N ASP A 250 -2.06 -11.31 -2.03
CA ASP A 250 -2.50 -10.03 -1.46
C ASP A 250 -1.92 -8.84 -2.25
N VAL A 251 -0.68 -8.93 -2.78
CA VAL A 251 -0.13 -7.94 -3.74
C VAL A 251 -0.99 -7.89 -5.00
N ASN A 252 -1.23 -9.04 -5.62
CA ASN A 252 -2.01 -9.11 -6.86
C ASN A 252 -3.43 -8.58 -6.65
N ARG A 253 -4.07 -8.91 -5.52
CA ARG A 253 -5.37 -8.34 -5.18
C ARG A 253 -5.26 -6.83 -5.04
N ALA A 254 -4.36 -6.29 -4.21
CA ALA A 254 -4.28 -4.85 -3.96
C ALA A 254 -4.04 -4.05 -5.25
N MET A 255 -3.15 -4.52 -6.12
CA MET A 255 -2.84 -3.87 -7.41
C MET A 255 -3.98 -3.96 -8.44
N SER A 256 -4.98 -4.80 -8.19
CA SER A 256 -6.20 -4.90 -8.99
C SER A 256 -7.30 -3.91 -8.54
N LYS A 257 -7.08 -3.12 -7.49
CA LYS A 257 -8.11 -2.28 -6.87
C LYS A 257 -7.96 -0.83 -7.24
N THR A 258 -9.10 -0.16 -7.35
CA THR A 258 -9.17 1.23 -7.80
C THR A 258 -9.27 2.23 -6.65
N ASP A 259 -9.73 1.76 -5.50
CA ASP A 259 -10.03 2.61 -4.35
C ASP A 259 -8.91 2.47 -3.32
N TRP A 260 -8.61 3.57 -2.63
CA TRP A 260 -7.56 3.63 -1.62
C TRP A 260 -7.78 2.60 -0.51
N GLU A 261 -9.03 2.40 -0.09
CA GLU A 261 -9.39 1.50 1.01
C GLU A 261 -9.09 0.03 0.67
N ASP A 262 -9.31 -0.37 -0.58
CA ASP A 262 -9.09 -1.75 -1.03
C ASP A 262 -7.63 -2.01 -1.45
N PHE A 263 -6.88 -0.96 -1.84
CA PHE A 263 -5.44 -1.02 -2.08
C PHE A 263 -4.64 -1.00 -0.77
N HIS A 264 -4.85 0.03 0.06
CA HIS A 264 -4.07 0.31 1.26
C HIS A 264 -4.59 -0.43 2.49
N GLY A 265 -5.92 -0.48 2.67
CA GLY A 265 -6.63 -0.47 3.95
C GLY A 265 -6.25 -1.49 5.04
N TYR A 266 -6.78 -1.21 6.23
CA TYR A 266 -6.85 -2.09 7.41
C TYR A 266 -7.81 -1.50 8.48
N TRP A 267 -8.52 -0.41 8.17
CA TRP A 267 -9.37 0.34 9.10
C TRP A 267 -10.78 0.51 8.50
N SER A 268 -11.72 1.03 9.28
CA SER A 268 -13.12 1.24 8.87
C SER A 268 -13.81 0.01 8.24
N ASP A 269 -13.57 -1.18 8.78
CA ASP A 269 -14.09 -2.47 8.27
C ASP A 269 -13.68 -2.84 6.83
N ALA A 270 -12.71 -2.13 6.25
CA ALA A 270 -12.12 -2.47 4.95
C ALA A 270 -11.62 -3.92 4.96
N ASN A 271 -11.56 -4.51 3.76
CA ASN A 271 -11.03 -5.86 3.59
C ASN A 271 -9.59 -5.94 4.10
N TYR A 272 -9.22 -7.03 4.79
CA TYR A 272 -7.86 -7.21 5.31
C TYR A 272 -6.82 -7.44 4.21
N ASN A 273 -7.18 -8.13 3.12
CA ASN A 273 -6.28 -8.64 2.08
C ASN A 273 -5.74 -7.53 1.14
N THR A 274 -5.11 -6.51 1.71
CA THR A 274 -4.58 -5.30 1.08
C THR A 274 -3.05 -5.34 0.98
N ILE A 275 -2.45 -4.24 0.52
CA ILE A 275 -1.00 -4.09 0.53
C ILE A 275 -0.40 -4.17 1.94
N ILE A 276 -1.16 -3.76 2.98
CA ILE A 276 -0.73 -3.89 4.38
C ILE A 276 -0.67 -5.37 4.79
N ALA A 277 -1.65 -6.20 4.39
CA ALA A 277 -1.59 -7.63 4.69
C ALA A 277 -0.43 -8.33 3.98
N ALA A 278 -0.15 -7.97 2.73
CA ALA A 278 1.04 -8.46 2.02
C ALA A 278 2.33 -8.07 2.75
N HIS A 279 2.42 -6.82 3.22
CA HIS A 279 3.53 -6.32 4.03
C HIS A 279 3.68 -7.11 5.35
N ASP A 280 2.61 -7.29 6.12
CA ASP A 280 2.66 -7.99 7.40
C ASP A 280 3.03 -9.47 7.22
N GLY A 281 2.46 -10.12 6.19
CA GLY A 281 2.85 -11.45 5.74
C GLY A 281 4.32 -11.55 5.35
N GLY A 282 4.83 -10.52 4.66
CA GLY A 282 6.23 -10.43 4.24
C GLY A 282 7.21 -10.36 5.41
N HIS A 283 6.96 -9.47 6.38
CA HIS A 283 7.79 -9.35 7.60
C HIS A 283 7.90 -10.68 8.36
N ASN A 284 6.75 -11.29 8.65
CA ASN A 284 6.70 -12.57 9.37
C ASN A 284 7.30 -13.73 8.57
N SER A 285 7.44 -13.60 7.24
CA SER A 285 8.04 -14.63 6.40
C SER A 285 9.56 -14.63 6.40
N ILE A 286 10.19 -13.50 6.73
CA ILE A 286 11.65 -13.33 6.55
C ILE A 286 12.44 -13.85 7.76
N GLY A 287 11.96 -13.62 8.99
CA GLY A 287 12.68 -14.09 10.18
C GLY A 287 12.32 -13.35 11.46
N SER A 288 13.02 -13.68 12.55
CA SER A 288 12.74 -13.14 13.88
C SER A 288 12.97 -11.63 13.97
N THR A 289 14.02 -11.07 13.36
CA THR A 289 14.25 -9.63 13.37
C THR A 289 13.21 -8.90 12.54
N MET A 290 12.98 -9.33 11.30
CA MET A 290 11.97 -8.72 10.41
C MET A 290 10.54 -8.89 10.94
N GLY A 291 10.24 -9.98 11.66
CA GLY A 291 8.95 -10.20 12.32
C GLY A 291 8.76 -9.42 13.63
N ALA A 292 9.79 -8.73 14.13
CA ALA A 292 9.73 -7.93 15.36
C ALA A 292 9.73 -6.45 15.01
N GLN A 293 8.56 -5.79 15.13
CA GLN A 293 8.37 -4.41 14.70
C GLN A 293 9.36 -3.44 15.34
N GLU A 294 9.82 -3.71 16.55
CA GLU A 294 10.70 -2.80 17.25
C GLU A 294 12.14 -2.77 16.71
N VAL A 295 12.54 -3.80 15.96
CA VAL A 295 13.91 -3.94 15.45
C VAL A 295 14.00 -4.30 13.97
N ALA A 296 12.88 -4.48 13.27
CA ALA A 296 12.86 -4.89 11.86
C ALA A 296 13.74 -4.00 10.97
N ALA A 297 13.72 -2.68 11.18
CA ALA A 297 14.51 -1.72 10.40
C ALA A 297 16.04 -1.82 10.60
N PHE A 298 16.51 -2.53 11.63
CA PHE A 298 17.94 -2.80 11.80
C PHE A 298 18.43 -3.92 10.87
N ASP A 299 17.54 -4.76 10.32
CA ASP A 299 17.93 -5.75 9.33
C ASP A 299 18.09 -5.06 7.95
N PRO A 300 19.24 -5.16 7.25
CA PRO A 300 19.43 -4.53 5.96
C PRO A 300 18.36 -4.88 4.91
N VAL A 301 17.73 -6.06 4.97
CA VAL A 301 16.66 -6.44 4.01
C VAL A 301 15.45 -5.52 4.09
N PHE A 302 15.19 -4.90 5.25
CA PHE A 302 14.07 -3.99 5.48
C PHE A 302 13.98 -2.89 4.41
N TRP A 303 15.12 -2.32 4.03
CA TRP A 303 15.17 -1.19 3.11
C TRP A 303 14.77 -1.58 1.69
N PHE A 304 15.22 -2.75 1.23
CA PHE A 304 14.87 -3.30 -0.09
C PHE A 304 13.41 -3.77 -0.13
N PHE A 305 12.95 -4.34 0.98
CA PHE A 305 11.59 -4.78 1.21
C PHE A 305 10.61 -3.59 1.18
N HIS A 306 10.86 -2.53 1.94
CA HIS A 306 10.02 -1.34 1.95
C HIS A 306 10.11 -0.52 0.66
N CYS A 307 11.26 -0.53 -0.02
CA CYS A 307 11.38 0.08 -1.33
C CYS A 307 10.43 -0.57 -2.36
N ASN A 308 10.10 -1.86 -2.21
CA ASN A 308 9.12 -2.51 -3.07
C ASN A 308 7.67 -2.10 -2.77
N TRP A 309 7.31 -1.91 -1.51
CA TRP A 309 5.98 -1.37 -1.16
C TRP A 309 5.80 0.04 -1.70
N ASP A 310 6.84 0.85 -1.63
CA ASP A 310 6.81 2.20 -2.17
C ASP A 310 6.71 2.24 -3.71
N ARG A 311 7.41 1.31 -4.39
CA ARG A 311 7.25 1.05 -5.83
C ARG A 311 5.81 0.72 -6.17
N LEU A 312 5.21 -0.26 -5.49
CA LEU A 312 3.84 -0.70 -5.73
C LEU A 312 2.84 0.42 -5.46
N PHE A 313 3.07 1.24 -4.43
CA PHE A 313 2.27 2.43 -4.17
C PHE A 313 2.38 3.45 -5.32
N TRP A 314 3.59 3.76 -5.80
CA TRP A 314 3.76 4.67 -6.93
C TRP A 314 3.15 4.13 -8.24
N GLU A 315 3.28 2.83 -8.50
CA GLU A 315 2.63 2.18 -9.63
C GLU A 315 1.11 2.28 -9.56
N TRP A 316 0.54 2.01 -8.39
CA TRP A 316 -0.90 2.17 -8.16
C TRP A 316 -1.33 3.63 -8.36
N GLN A 317 -0.57 4.61 -7.83
CA GLN A 317 -0.87 6.03 -8.04
C GLN A 317 -0.86 6.41 -9.51
N LYS A 318 0.13 5.99 -10.29
CA LYS A 318 0.18 6.24 -11.73
C LYS A 318 -1.04 5.61 -12.43
N LYS A 319 -1.34 4.35 -12.09
CA LYS A 319 -2.49 3.61 -12.66
C LYS A 319 -3.81 4.32 -12.36
N MET A 320 -3.97 4.89 -11.17
CA MET A 320 -5.18 5.61 -10.72
C MET A 320 -5.18 7.11 -11.01
N LEU A 321 -4.17 7.61 -11.73
CA LEU A 321 -3.95 9.04 -11.92
C LEU A 321 -4.08 9.80 -10.59
N ALA A 322 -3.46 9.26 -9.55
CA ALA A 322 -3.45 9.70 -8.15
C ALA A 322 -2.04 10.17 -7.73
N THR A 323 -1.30 10.74 -8.68
CA THR A 323 0.05 11.27 -8.51
C THR A 323 0.07 12.69 -7.96
N ASP A 324 -1.09 13.35 -7.86
CA ASP A 324 -1.28 14.62 -7.17
C ASP A 324 -2.40 14.51 -6.11
N LEU A 325 -2.55 15.57 -5.30
CA LEU A 325 -3.55 15.60 -4.23
C LEU A 325 -4.97 15.39 -4.75
N HIS A 326 -5.33 16.05 -5.86
CA HIS A 326 -6.67 15.98 -6.40
C HIS A 326 -7.00 14.55 -6.84
N GLY A 327 -6.15 13.96 -7.68
CA GLY A 327 -6.27 12.59 -8.15
C GLY A 327 -6.33 11.60 -7.00
N LEU A 328 -5.47 11.76 -5.99
CA LEU A 328 -5.46 10.90 -4.81
C LEU A 328 -6.78 10.97 -4.02
N LEU A 329 -7.32 12.16 -3.76
CA LEU A 329 -8.59 12.31 -3.05
C LEU A 329 -9.75 11.65 -3.82
N THR A 330 -9.71 11.60 -5.15
CA THR A 330 -10.76 10.90 -5.94
C THR A 330 -10.76 9.37 -5.76
N THR A 331 -9.68 8.81 -5.19
CA THR A 331 -9.58 7.38 -4.87
C THR A 331 -10.07 7.05 -3.46
N ILE A 332 -10.29 8.06 -2.61
CA ILE A 332 -10.66 7.91 -1.19
C ILE A 332 -12.15 8.26 -1.05
N ASN A 333 -12.91 7.35 -0.46
CA ASN A 333 -14.28 7.58 -0.09
C ASN A 333 -14.34 8.28 1.28
N GLN A 334 -14.65 9.58 1.29
CA GLN A 334 -14.71 10.38 2.52
C GLN A 334 -15.70 9.85 3.56
N ASP A 335 -16.81 9.23 3.13
CA ASP A 335 -17.86 8.77 4.05
C ASP A 335 -17.46 7.47 4.74
N SER A 336 -16.86 6.53 4.01
CA SER A 336 -16.40 5.26 4.57
C SER A 336 -15.00 5.31 5.17
N ASP A 337 -14.17 6.26 4.72
CA ASP A 337 -12.79 6.46 5.16
C ASP A 337 -12.45 7.95 5.37
N PRO A 338 -13.10 8.59 6.36
CA PRO A 338 -12.85 10.00 6.66
C PRO A 338 -11.41 10.22 7.13
N LEU A 339 -10.79 9.25 7.83
CA LEU A 339 -9.44 9.40 8.36
C LEU A 339 -8.40 9.50 7.25
N SER A 340 -8.47 8.66 6.21
CA SER A 340 -7.57 8.80 5.06
C SER A 340 -7.76 10.12 4.34
N TYR A 341 -9.02 10.53 4.15
CA TYR A 341 -9.31 11.81 3.49
C TYR A 341 -8.70 12.99 4.27
N GLN A 342 -8.85 12.98 5.60
CA GLN A 342 -8.38 14.03 6.49
C GLN A 342 -6.85 14.15 6.53
N ILE A 343 -6.08 13.05 6.53
CA ILE A 343 -4.61 13.15 6.58
C ILE A 343 -4.01 13.84 5.34
N PHE A 344 -4.75 13.89 4.23
CA PHE A 344 -4.34 14.61 3.02
C PHE A 344 -4.97 16.01 2.93
N ASN A 345 -6.15 16.24 3.49
CA ASN A 345 -6.87 17.51 3.32
C ASN A 345 -6.80 18.46 4.53
N GLU A 346 -6.47 17.96 5.73
CA GLU A 346 -6.40 18.77 6.96
C GLU A 346 -4.95 19.02 7.39
N ALA A 347 -4.49 20.27 7.28
CA ALA A 347 -3.08 20.65 7.55
C ALA A 347 -2.55 20.17 8.93
N ALA A 348 -3.41 20.10 9.95
CA ALA A 348 -3.04 19.64 11.30
C ALA A 348 -2.67 18.15 11.35
N LEU A 349 -3.11 17.34 10.38
CA LEU A 349 -2.95 15.89 10.34
C LEU A 349 -1.92 15.42 9.31
N GLN A 350 -1.27 16.35 8.59
CA GLN A 350 -0.33 16.04 7.51
C GLN A 350 1.07 15.63 8.01
N SER A 351 1.29 15.50 9.32
CA SER A 351 2.60 15.22 9.92
C SER A 351 3.04 13.77 9.72
N LEU A 352 4.25 13.59 9.22
CA LEU A 352 5.02 12.36 9.09
C LEU A 352 6.29 12.46 9.93
N ASN A 353 6.16 12.45 11.25
CA ASN A 353 7.31 12.56 12.16
C ASN A 353 8.31 11.41 11.97
N PRO A 354 9.63 11.65 12.12
CA PRO A 354 10.27 12.94 12.39
C PRO A 354 10.52 13.77 11.12
N PHE A 355 10.11 13.29 9.95
CA PHE A 355 10.45 13.83 8.64
C PHE A 355 9.73 15.13 8.30
N THR A 356 8.62 15.46 8.93
CA THR A 356 7.97 16.77 8.69
C THR A 356 8.71 17.92 9.35
N SER A 357 9.21 17.71 10.57
CA SER A 357 9.85 18.77 11.37
C SER A 357 11.36 18.81 11.24
N ASN A 358 11.97 17.83 10.58
CA ASN A 358 13.39 17.74 10.33
C ASN A 358 13.61 17.44 8.84
N PRO A 359 14.77 17.79 8.26
CA PRO A 359 15.13 17.36 6.92
C PRO A 359 14.85 15.86 6.75
N PRO A 360 14.12 15.43 5.69
CA PRO A 360 13.81 16.17 4.46
C PRO A 360 12.57 17.09 4.45
N GLU A 361 11.91 17.37 5.58
CA GLU A 361 10.72 18.25 5.68
C GLU A 361 9.52 17.74 4.86
N LEU A 362 9.30 16.42 4.90
CA LEU A 362 8.24 15.72 4.19
C LEU A 362 6.97 15.58 5.04
N ASN A 363 5.84 15.96 4.46
CA ASN A 363 4.49 15.77 5.00
C ASN A 363 3.66 14.94 4.02
N THR A 364 2.41 14.62 4.37
CA THR A 364 1.54 13.79 3.51
C THR A 364 1.30 14.37 2.11
N LEU A 365 1.38 15.69 1.92
CA LEU A 365 1.27 16.33 0.60
C LEU A 365 2.55 16.23 -0.22
N ALA A 366 3.71 16.44 0.42
CA ALA A 366 5.00 16.42 -0.23
C ALA A 366 5.38 15.03 -0.77
N ILE A 367 4.80 13.96 -0.21
CA ILE A 367 5.10 12.59 -0.60
C ILE A 367 4.26 12.05 -1.76
N ILE A 368 3.20 12.76 -2.17
CA ILE A 368 2.21 12.23 -3.13
C ILE A 368 2.88 12.02 -4.48
N ASP A 369 3.50 13.07 -5.00
CA ASP A 369 4.21 13.05 -6.28
C ASP A 369 5.68 12.65 -6.06
N SER A 370 5.98 11.38 -6.29
CA SER A 370 7.33 10.84 -6.11
C SER A 370 8.36 11.53 -7.02
N VAL A 371 7.96 11.94 -8.23
CA VAL A 371 8.88 12.48 -9.23
C VAL A 371 9.10 13.97 -8.99
N ALA A 372 8.04 14.77 -9.04
CA ALA A 372 8.18 16.23 -9.02
C ALA A 372 8.56 16.77 -7.64
N ARG A 373 8.29 16.02 -6.56
CA ARG A 373 8.53 16.49 -5.18
C ARG A 373 9.69 15.79 -4.50
N LEU A 374 9.97 14.53 -4.85
CA LEU A 374 11.02 13.74 -4.19
C LEU A 374 12.22 13.44 -5.10
N ASP A 375 12.15 13.74 -6.40
CA ASP A 375 13.18 13.40 -7.40
C ASP A 375 13.44 11.89 -7.50
N VAL A 376 12.40 11.06 -7.25
CA VAL A 376 12.49 9.60 -7.23
C VAL A 376 11.46 8.98 -8.18
N ASP A 377 11.91 8.07 -9.04
CA ASP A 377 11.05 7.16 -9.81
C ASP A 377 11.59 5.73 -9.74
N TYR A 378 10.86 4.81 -10.37
CA TYR A 378 11.10 3.38 -10.30
C TYR A 378 11.35 2.79 -11.69
N GLY A 379 12.45 2.05 -11.82
CA GLY A 379 12.68 1.19 -12.98
C GLY A 379 11.73 -0.01 -12.98
N PRO A 380 11.49 -0.63 -14.15
CA PRO A 380 10.59 -1.78 -14.26
C PRO A 380 11.08 -2.96 -13.42
N SER A 381 10.15 -3.75 -12.89
CA SER A 381 10.47 -5.04 -12.25
C SER A 381 11.09 -5.97 -13.29
N ALA A 382 11.94 -6.91 -12.82
CA ALA A 382 12.46 -7.99 -13.66
C ALA A 382 11.33 -8.83 -14.29
N THR A 383 10.16 -8.87 -13.65
CA THR A 383 8.96 -9.55 -14.17
C THR A 383 7.82 -8.55 -14.32
N ALA A 384 7.32 -8.38 -15.55
CA ALA A 384 6.14 -7.53 -15.77
C ALA A 384 4.91 -8.17 -15.13
N SER A 385 4.28 -7.48 -14.17
CA SER A 385 2.98 -7.88 -13.63
C SER A 385 1.89 -6.99 -14.23
N ASN A 386 1.21 -7.50 -15.26
CA ASN A 386 -0.01 -6.89 -15.77
C ASN A 386 -1.18 -7.41 -14.94
N VAL A 387 -1.44 -6.74 -13.82
CA VAL A 387 -2.63 -7.04 -13.01
C VAL A 387 -3.84 -6.33 -13.62
N ASP A 388 -4.73 -7.10 -14.23
CA ASP A 388 -6.01 -6.61 -14.70
C ASP A 388 -6.84 -6.06 -13.54
N PHE A 389 -7.62 -5.02 -13.81
CA PHE A 389 -8.60 -4.55 -12.83
C PHE A 389 -9.70 -5.56 -12.66
N LEU A 390 -9.96 -5.91 -11.39
CA LEU A 390 -11.06 -6.79 -11.04
C LEU A 390 -12.25 -5.95 -10.57
N PRO A 391 -13.48 -6.32 -10.96
CA PRO A 391 -14.69 -5.71 -10.41
C PRO A 391 -14.65 -5.68 -8.88
N LYS A 392 -15.18 -4.61 -8.29
CA LYS A 392 -15.28 -4.50 -6.84
C LYS A 392 -16.27 -5.55 -6.33
N THR A 393 -15.79 -6.41 -5.44
CA THR A 393 -16.60 -7.39 -4.73
C THR A 393 -16.82 -6.94 -3.29
N GLN A 394 -18.01 -7.18 -2.76
CA GLN A 394 -18.42 -6.73 -1.44
C GLN A 394 -19.15 -7.84 -0.68
N ARG A 395 -19.10 -7.78 0.67
CA ARG A 395 -19.84 -8.70 1.54
C ARG A 395 -21.26 -8.22 1.84
N THR A 396 -21.52 -6.93 1.69
CA THR A 396 -22.78 -6.27 2.02
C THR A 396 -22.96 -5.09 1.09
N LEU A 397 -24.21 -4.85 0.66
CA LEU A 397 -24.58 -3.77 -0.27
C LEU A 397 -25.81 -3.04 0.25
N ALA A 398 -25.94 -1.77 -0.12
CA ALA A 398 -27.16 -1.01 0.12
C ALA A 398 -28.34 -1.61 -0.67
N ALA A 399 -29.54 -1.59 -0.09
CA ALA A 399 -30.72 -2.24 -0.65
C ALA A 399 -31.20 -1.66 -2.00
N ASN A 400 -30.70 -0.48 -2.38
CA ASN A 400 -31.00 0.17 -3.65
C ASN A 400 -30.03 -0.21 -4.79
N LYS A 401 -29.07 -1.11 -4.56
CA LYS A 401 -28.12 -1.58 -5.58
C LYS A 401 -28.58 -2.90 -6.20
N HIS A 402 -28.45 -3.00 -7.51
CA HIS A 402 -28.51 -4.27 -8.23
C HIS A 402 -27.15 -4.96 -8.15
N PHE A 403 -27.15 -6.30 -8.04
CA PHE A 403 -25.93 -7.06 -7.89
C PHE A 403 -26.07 -8.49 -8.41
N THR A 404 -24.92 -9.07 -8.74
CA THR A 404 -24.73 -10.49 -9.01
C THR A 404 -23.99 -11.14 -7.85
N VAL A 405 -24.28 -12.42 -7.60
CA VAL A 405 -23.58 -13.22 -6.59
C VAL A 405 -22.48 -14.01 -7.27
N GLN A 406 -21.24 -13.77 -6.86
CA GLN A 406 -20.06 -14.50 -7.33
C GLN A 406 -19.92 -15.80 -6.54
N THR A 407 -19.73 -16.92 -7.26
CA THR A 407 -19.67 -18.27 -6.67
C THR A 407 -18.34 -18.98 -6.88
N SER A 408 -17.42 -18.39 -7.65
CA SER A 408 -16.08 -18.96 -7.87
C SER A 408 -15.22 -18.89 -6.60
N ARG A 409 -15.34 -17.80 -5.84
CA ARG A 409 -14.63 -17.56 -4.57
C ARG A 409 -15.60 -17.16 -3.47
N VAL A 410 -15.16 -17.35 -2.23
CA VAL A 410 -15.80 -16.85 -1.01
C VAL A 410 -14.80 -16.05 -0.21
N ASN A 411 -15.30 -15.13 0.59
CA ASN A 411 -14.53 -14.51 1.65
C ASN A 411 -14.89 -15.18 2.98
N VAL A 412 -13.89 -15.78 3.63
CA VAL A 412 -13.99 -16.22 5.03
C VAL A 412 -13.37 -15.12 5.89
N ARG A 413 -14.15 -14.46 6.72
CA ARG A 413 -13.66 -13.43 7.63
C ARG A 413 -13.56 -13.98 9.03
N VAL A 414 -12.37 -13.86 9.62
CA VAL A 414 -12.17 -14.08 11.06
C VAL A 414 -12.15 -12.72 11.73
N SER A 415 -13.16 -12.38 12.52
CA SER A 415 -13.25 -11.11 13.25
C SER A 415 -13.14 -11.34 14.75
N GLY A 416 -12.92 -10.29 15.55
CA GLY A 416 -13.03 -10.38 17.00
C GLY A 416 -11.78 -10.89 17.73
N ILE A 417 -10.63 -10.93 17.05
CA ILE A 417 -9.33 -11.20 17.70
C ILE A 417 -8.86 -9.92 18.39
N ASN A 418 -8.69 -9.98 19.71
CA ASN A 418 -8.11 -8.88 20.49
C ASN A 418 -6.58 -8.94 20.43
N ARG A 419 -5.98 -8.16 19.54
CA ARG A 419 -4.53 -8.15 19.30
C ARG A 419 -3.72 -7.72 20.52
N LEU A 420 -4.31 -6.95 21.44
CA LEU A 420 -3.64 -6.48 22.66
C LEU A 420 -3.35 -7.63 23.65
N LYS A 421 -3.96 -8.79 23.46
CA LYS A 421 -3.73 -9.97 24.30
C LYS A 421 -2.59 -10.85 23.81
N ILE A 422 -2.12 -10.63 22.59
CA ILE A 422 -1.11 -11.46 21.92
C ILE A 422 0.16 -10.61 21.83
N PRO A 423 1.21 -10.90 22.62
CA PRO A 423 2.46 -10.13 22.53
C PRO A 423 3.18 -10.39 21.21
N GLY A 424 3.50 -9.32 20.50
CA GLY A 424 4.29 -9.38 19.26
C GLY A 424 3.47 -9.85 18.07
N SER A 425 4.12 -9.90 16.92
CA SER A 425 3.54 -10.38 15.67
C SER A 425 2.99 -11.81 15.81
N PHE A 426 1.97 -12.11 15.02
CA PHE A 426 1.31 -13.42 15.03
C PHE A 426 0.67 -13.75 13.68
N SER A 427 0.37 -15.03 13.48
CA SER A 427 -0.31 -15.55 12.31
C SER A 427 -1.65 -16.17 12.69
N VAL A 428 -2.65 -15.99 11.83
CA VAL A 428 -3.99 -16.57 11.94
C VAL A 428 -4.14 -17.59 10.83
N HIS A 429 -4.44 -18.83 11.22
CA HIS A 429 -4.54 -19.95 10.30
C HIS A 429 -5.99 -20.41 10.21
N LEU A 430 -6.56 -20.29 9.01
CA LEU A 430 -7.84 -20.90 8.67
C LEU A 430 -7.61 -22.38 8.35
N GLN A 431 -8.40 -23.25 8.99
CA GLN A 431 -8.32 -24.69 8.79
C GLN A 431 -9.64 -25.28 8.30
N LYS A 432 -9.53 -26.33 7.49
CA LYS A 432 -10.61 -27.24 7.15
C LYS A 432 -10.22 -28.66 7.53
N ASP A 433 -11.06 -29.31 8.32
CA ASP A 433 -10.85 -30.68 8.82
C ASP A 433 -9.49 -30.86 9.50
N GLY A 434 -9.05 -29.83 10.23
CA GLY A 434 -7.78 -29.80 10.96
C GLY A 434 -6.53 -29.47 10.13
N LYS A 435 -6.66 -29.32 8.81
CA LYS A 435 -5.57 -28.90 7.92
C LYS A 435 -5.65 -27.41 7.64
N THR A 436 -4.53 -26.70 7.76
CA THR A 436 -4.44 -25.28 7.37
C THR A 436 -4.65 -25.15 5.85
N ILE A 437 -5.60 -24.30 5.47
CA ILE A 437 -5.92 -23.99 4.07
C ILE A 437 -5.49 -22.57 3.69
N ALA A 438 -5.34 -21.66 4.66
CA ALA A 438 -4.78 -20.34 4.43
C ALA A 438 -4.21 -19.74 5.72
N THR A 439 -3.22 -18.86 5.58
CA THR A 439 -2.61 -18.11 6.68
C THR A 439 -2.61 -16.63 6.36
N ARG A 440 -2.83 -15.79 7.36
CA ARG A 440 -2.59 -14.34 7.32
C ARG A 440 -1.84 -13.93 8.57
N SER A 441 -0.93 -12.97 8.45
CA SER A 441 -0.06 -12.53 9.53
C SER A 441 -0.29 -11.08 9.86
N LEU A 442 -0.23 -10.73 11.14
CA LEU A 442 -0.24 -9.37 11.65
C LEU A 442 1.14 -9.01 12.20
N PHE A 443 1.69 -7.90 11.73
CA PHE A 443 2.96 -7.36 12.20
C PHE A 443 2.73 -6.33 13.31
N GLN A 444 3.26 -6.59 14.50
CA GLN A 444 3.01 -5.71 15.65
C GLN A 444 4.13 -5.77 16.70
N PRO A 445 4.28 -4.75 17.57
CA PRO A 445 5.25 -4.79 18.66
C PRO A 445 4.88 -5.81 19.74
N VAL A 446 5.85 -6.22 20.55
CA VAL A 446 5.67 -7.04 21.75
C VAL A 446 4.80 -6.32 22.78
N ALA A 447 5.08 -5.04 23.05
CA ALA A 447 4.35 -4.22 24.02
C ALA A 447 3.16 -3.48 23.39
N VAL A 448 2.24 -4.23 22.77
CA VAL A 448 1.09 -3.66 22.00
C VAL A 448 0.28 -2.63 22.80
N GLN A 449 0.13 -2.85 24.11
CA GLN A 449 -0.63 -1.97 25.02
C GLN A 449 -0.02 -0.56 25.20
N THR A 450 1.26 -0.36 24.86
CA THR A 450 1.91 0.95 24.94
C THR A 450 1.85 1.72 23.61
N CYS A 451 1.35 1.09 22.55
CA CYS A 451 1.20 1.66 21.22
C CYS A 451 -0.21 2.28 21.08
N ALA A 452 -0.30 3.61 21.03
CA ALA A 452 -1.58 4.32 20.95
C ALA A 452 -2.44 3.87 19.75
N ASN A 453 -1.82 3.73 18.56
CA ASN A 453 -2.51 3.26 17.35
C ASN A 453 -3.04 1.83 17.50
N CYS A 454 -2.27 0.97 18.15
CA CYS A 454 -2.64 -0.42 18.38
C CYS A 454 -3.80 -0.54 19.38
N VAL A 455 -3.81 0.31 20.42
CA VAL A 455 -4.91 0.40 21.39
C VAL A 455 -6.18 0.95 20.74
N ALA A 456 -6.07 1.96 19.88
CA ALA A 456 -7.20 2.48 19.12
C ALA A 456 -7.82 1.44 18.18
N ASN A 457 -7.01 0.49 17.67
CA ASN A 457 -7.42 -0.57 16.76
C ASN A 457 -7.24 -1.97 17.38
N ALA A 458 -7.73 -2.14 18.62
CA ALA A 458 -7.50 -3.34 19.42
C ALA A 458 -8.16 -4.62 18.87
N MET A 459 -9.25 -4.48 18.12
CA MET A 459 -9.96 -5.61 17.52
C MET A 459 -9.54 -5.75 16.06
N SER A 460 -8.97 -6.90 15.73
CA SER A 460 -8.50 -7.23 14.39
C SER A 460 -9.43 -8.19 13.69
N HIS A 461 -9.49 -8.07 12.37
CA HIS A 461 -10.10 -9.03 11.46
C HIS A 461 -9.11 -9.48 10.39
N PHE A 462 -9.36 -10.66 9.83
CA PHE A 462 -8.55 -11.29 8.79
C PHE A 462 -9.48 -11.85 7.72
N ASP A 463 -9.20 -11.50 6.47
CA ASP A 463 -10.00 -11.88 5.32
C ASP A 463 -9.25 -12.92 4.48
N PHE A 464 -9.89 -14.07 4.27
CA PHE A 464 -9.38 -15.15 3.43
C PHE A 464 -10.29 -15.29 2.21
N GLU A 465 -9.85 -14.75 1.08
CA GLU A 465 -10.58 -14.91 -0.18
C GLU A 465 -10.08 -16.17 -0.89
N LEU A 466 -10.89 -17.23 -0.93
CA LEU A 466 -10.49 -18.57 -1.37
C LEU A 466 -11.51 -19.15 -2.36
N PRO A 467 -11.10 -20.10 -3.24
CA PRO A 467 -12.05 -20.85 -4.05
C PRO A 467 -13.14 -21.50 -3.20
N LEU A 468 -14.41 -21.41 -3.63
CA LEU A 468 -15.54 -21.96 -2.86
C LEU A 468 -15.36 -23.47 -2.57
N ALA A 469 -14.74 -24.21 -3.49
CA ALA A 469 -14.47 -25.65 -3.33
C ALA A 469 -13.51 -25.95 -2.16
N GLU A 470 -12.58 -25.05 -1.85
CA GLU A 470 -11.64 -25.24 -0.74
C GLU A 470 -12.33 -25.05 0.62
N VAL A 471 -13.31 -24.14 0.69
CA VAL A 471 -14.03 -23.80 1.93
C VAL A 471 -15.27 -24.67 2.15
N SER A 472 -15.98 -25.04 1.09
CA SER A 472 -17.27 -25.75 1.17
C SER A 472 -17.13 -27.18 1.70
N GLY A 473 -18.07 -27.59 2.57
CA GLY A 473 -18.05 -28.88 3.24
C GLY A 473 -16.95 -29.02 4.31
N GLY A 474 -17.09 -30.01 5.18
CA GLY A 474 -16.14 -30.25 6.29
C GLY A 474 -16.33 -29.29 7.48
N LYS A 475 -15.37 -29.29 8.41
CA LYS A 475 -15.36 -28.45 9.61
C LYS A 475 -14.31 -27.35 9.49
N LEU A 476 -14.76 -26.09 9.49
CA LEU A 476 -13.87 -24.93 9.57
C LEU A 476 -13.47 -24.65 11.01
N SER A 477 -12.24 -24.21 11.20
CA SER A 477 -11.74 -23.73 12.50
C SER A 477 -10.60 -22.74 12.30
N VAL A 478 -10.26 -22.00 13.35
CA VAL A 478 -9.16 -21.04 13.36
C VAL A 478 -8.26 -21.28 14.56
N TRP A 479 -6.96 -21.12 14.36
CA TRP A 479 -5.99 -21.01 15.45
C TRP A 479 -4.99 -19.90 15.16
N VAL A 480 -4.32 -19.44 16.22
CA VAL A 480 -3.40 -18.31 16.17
C VAL A 480 -2.02 -18.75 16.62
N GLU A 481 -1.00 -18.47 15.80
CA GLU A 481 0.41 -18.73 16.06
C GLU A 481 1.13 -17.43 16.44
N PRO A 482 1.58 -17.25 17.69
CA PRO A 482 2.43 -16.13 18.03
C PRO A 482 3.85 -16.36 17.49
N VAL A 483 4.48 -15.31 16.95
CA VAL A 483 5.90 -15.36 16.58
C VAL A 483 6.76 -15.58 17.82
N ASN A 484 6.41 -14.91 18.94
CA ASN A 484 7.03 -15.18 20.23
C ASN A 484 6.37 -16.37 20.92
N LYS A 485 7.01 -17.54 20.79
CA LYS A 485 6.53 -18.82 21.34
C LYS A 485 6.83 -19.04 22.82
N SER A 486 7.60 -18.15 23.46
CA SER A 486 8.07 -18.34 24.85
C SER A 486 6.92 -18.37 25.88
N PHE A 487 5.81 -17.70 25.59
CA PHE A 487 4.69 -17.58 26.52
C PHE A 487 3.69 -18.74 26.43
N VAL A 488 3.29 -19.14 25.21
CA VAL A 488 2.18 -20.09 24.97
C VAL A 488 2.52 -21.19 23.96
N GLY A 489 3.78 -21.30 23.54
CA GLY A 489 4.18 -22.20 22.47
C GLY A 489 3.59 -21.79 21.12
N ASP A 490 3.33 -22.78 20.26
CA ASP A 490 2.83 -22.54 18.90
C ASP A 490 1.37 -22.07 18.85
N ARG A 491 0.55 -22.36 19.87
CA ARG A 491 -0.90 -22.10 19.79
C ARG A 491 -1.36 -21.15 20.88
N PHE A 492 -1.71 -19.93 20.49
CA PHE A 492 -2.29 -18.98 21.42
C PHE A 492 -3.68 -19.46 21.89
N PRO A 493 -3.97 -19.53 23.21
CA PRO A 493 -5.24 -20.07 23.70
C PRO A 493 -6.43 -19.21 23.28
N GLN A 494 -7.45 -19.82 22.64
CA GLN A 494 -8.66 -19.11 22.20
C GLN A 494 -9.36 -18.32 23.31
N LYS A 495 -9.37 -18.84 24.54
CA LYS A 495 -9.99 -18.18 25.70
C LYS A 495 -9.30 -16.86 26.09
N LEU A 496 -8.10 -16.61 25.60
CA LEU A 496 -7.30 -15.42 25.93
C LEU A 496 -7.32 -14.35 24.83
N MET A 497 -7.73 -14.69 23.60
CA MET A 497 -7.67 -13.79 22.42
C MET A 497 -8.96 -13.00 22.17
N GLY A 498 -9.92 -13.00 23.11
CA GLY A 498 -11.22 -12.37 22.94
C GLY A 498 -12.31 -13.38 22.54
N ASN A 499 -13.25 -12.95 21.69
CA ASN A 499 -14.37 -13.77 21.21
C ASN A 499 -14.37 -13.79 19.67
N PRO A 500 -13.40 -14.47 19.04
CA PRO A 500 -13.31 -14.49 17.59
C PRO A 500 -14.51 -15.20 16.97
N VAL A 501 -15.00 -14.67 15.84
CA VAL A 501 -16.09 -15.23 15.02
C VAL A 501 -15.58 -15.53 13.61
N ILE A 502 -16.18 -16.52 12.96
CA ILE A 502 -15.90 -16.88 11.58
C ILE A 502 -17.17 -16.67 10.77
N ASP A 503 -17.12 -15.75 9.82
CA ASP A 503 -18.19 -15.50 8.87
C ASP A 503 -17.77 -15.97 7.48
N VAL A 504 -18.68 -16.60 6.73
CA VAL A 504 -18.43 -17.07 5.36
C VAL A 504 -19.39 -16.34 4.43
N HIS A 505 -18.84 -15.51 3.55
CA HIS A 505 -19.58 -14.67 2.63
C HIS A 505 -19.37 -15.11 1.19
N LEU A 506 -20.48 -15.28 0.46
CA LEU A 506 -20.43 -15.16 -0.99
C LEU A 506 -20.19 -13.69 -1.33
N LEU A 507 -19.41 -13.45 -2.38
CA LEU A 507 -19.03 -12.11 -2.79
C LEU A 507 -20.10 -11.53 -3.73
N LEU A 508 -20.50 -10.29 -3.47
CA LEU A 508 -21.47 -9.55 -4.27
C LEU A 508 -20.72 -8.62 -5.22
N GLN A 509 -21.07 -8.64 -6.50
CA GLN A 509 -20.55 -7.72 -7.50
C GLN A 509 -21.69 -6.84 -7.99
N THR A 510 -21.55 -5.53 -7.85
CA THR A 510 -22.50 -4.59 -8.46
C THR A 510 -22.30 -4.56 -9.97
N ASP A 511 -23.41 -4.36 -10.69
CA ASP A 511 -23.41 -4.24 -12.15
C ASP A 511 -22.63 -3.03 -12.65
#